data_AF-A0A833GXX0-F1
#
_entry.id   AF-A0A833GXX0-F1
#
_cell.length_a   1.000
_cell.length_b   1.000
_cell.length_c   1.000
_cell.angle_alpha   90.00
_cell.angle_beta   90.00
_cell.angle_gamma   90.00
#
_symmetry.space_group_name_H-M   'P 1'
#
loop_
_entity.id
_entity.type
_entity.pdbx_description
1 polymer ?
#
loop_
_entity_poly.entity_id
_entity_poly.type
_entity_poly.pdbx_seq_one_letter_code
_entity_poly.pdbx_strand_id
1 'polypeptide(L)'
;MGEAAAKEGDYIKATDTHIETVGPVPSPIPHNFDGTIDGELSKDVKIEGKAAATVDSTATNSPAHTPKVGSFSNPPKNKGTIKQGSSTVKINGKAAARNGDMAETCNDPADLPVGTVDATGTVKIGG
;
A
#
# COMPACT_ATOMS: atom_id res chain seq x y z
N MET A 1 -13.16 11.62 -15.10
CA MET A 1 -12.24 12.69 -14.67
C MET A 1 -10.96 12.03 -14.19
N GLY A 2 -9.81 12.72 -14.17
CA GLY A 2 -8.57 12.13 -13.66
C GLY A 2 -8.53 12.07 -12.14
N GLU A 3 -7.86 11.06 -11.58
CA GLU A 3 -7.64 10.89 -10.14
C GLU A 3 -6.31 11.49 -9.72
N ALA A 4 -6.15 11.84 -8.43
CA ALA A 4 -4.88 12.39 -7.94
C ALA A 4 -3.73 11.41 -8.19
N ALA A 5 -2.64 11.89 -8.77
CA ALA A 5 -1.47 11.06 -9.05
C ALA A 5 -0.73 10.74 -7.76
N ALA A 6 -0.44 9.47 -7.52
CA ALA A 6 0.26 9.03 -6.32
C ALA A 6 1.76 9.32 -6.41
N LYS A 7 2.35 9.72 -5.29
CA LYS A 7 3.77 10.07 -5.17
C LYS A 7 4.33 9.66 -3.80
N GLU A 8 5.63 9.77 -3.66
CA GLU A 8 6.35 9.59 -2.40
C GLU A 8 5.67 10.35 -1.24
N GLY A 9 5.44 9.64 -0.14
CA GLY A 9 4.80 10.19 1.06
C GLY A 9 3.27 10.25 1.02
N ASP A 10 2.62 9.85 -0.08
CA ASP A 10 1.20 9.46 -0.04
C ASP A 10 1.05 8.10 0.66
N TYR A 11 -0.18 7.62 0.87
CA TYR A 11 -0.44 6.45 1.71
C TYR A 11 -1.06 5.28 0.94
N ILE A 12 -0.85 4.06 1.45
CA ILE A 12 -1.74 2.91 1.25
C ILE A 12 -2.49 2.69 2.56
N LYS A 13 -3.82 2.64 2.50
CA LYS A 13 -4.69 2.38 3.65
C LYS A 13 -5.40 1.05 3.50
N ALA A 14 -5.43 0.27 4.56
CA ALA A 14 -6.15 -1.01 4.62
C ALA A 14 -6.57 -1.39 6.05
N THR A 15 -7.39 -2.43 6.15
CA THR A 15 -7.53 -3.23 7.37
C THR A 15 -7.00 -4.62 7.07
N ASP A 16 -5.82 -4.92 7.59
CA ASP A 16 -5.17 -6.22 7.45
C ASP A 16 -5.70 -7.19 8.50
N THR A 17 -5.64 -8.48 8.20
CA THR A 17 -5.96 -9.56 9.14
C THR A 17 -4.73 -10.40 9.39
N HIS A 18 -4.34 -10.53 10.66
CA HIS A 18 -3.26 -11.41 11.11
C HIS A 18 -3.79 -12.52 12.01
N ILE A 19 -3.20 -13.71 11.90
CA ILE A 19 -3.50 -14.80 12.81
C ILE A 19 -2.61 -14.64 14.05
N GLU A 20 -3.26 -14.51 15.20
CA GLU A 20 -2.60 -14.44 16.51
C GLU A 20 -3.00 -15.64 17.36
N THR A 21 -2.08 -16.09 18.21
CA THR A 21 -2.25 -17.31 19.01
C THR A 21 -2.07 -17.00 20.50
N VAL A 22 -3.10 -17.34 21.28
CA VAL A 22 -3.06 -17.39 22.75
C VAL A 22 -3.33 -18.83 23.18
N GLY A 23 -2.31 -19.56 23.59
CA GLY A 23 -2.44 -20.99 23.86
C GLY A 23 -2.66 -21.78 22.55
N PRO A 24 -3.55 -22.80 22.50
CA PRO A 24 -3.70 -23.63 21.30
C PRO A 24 -4.65 -23.06 20.23
N VAL A 25 -5.24 -21.88 20.43
CA VAL A 25 -6.30 -21.36 19.56
C VAL A 25 -5.77 -20.22 18.67
N PRO A 26 -5.60 -20.46 17.35
CA PRO A 26 -5.32 -19.39 16.40
C PRO A 26 -6.59 -18.59 16.13
N SER A 27 -6.50 -17.26 16.17
CA SER A 27 -7.62 -16.34 15.94
C SER A 27 -7.25 -15.26 14.91
N PRO A 28 -8.13 -14.95 13.94
CA PRO A 28 -7.92 -13.85 13.02
C PRO A 28 -8.22 -12.52 13.72
N ILE A 29 -7.24 -11.62 13.74
CA ILE A 29 -7.31 -10.32 14.42
C ILE A 29 -7.08 -9.21 13.38
N PRO A 30 -7.99 -8.21 13.29
CA PRO A 30 -7.83 -7.10 12.35
C PRO A 30 -6.80 -6.09 12.87
N HIS A 31 -6.02 -5.49 11.97
CA HIS A 31 -5.03 -4.43 12.21
C HIS A 31 -5.17 -3.33 11.18
N ASN A 32 -4.97 -2.08 11.59
CA ASN A 32 -4.97 -0.98 10.64
C ASN A 32 -3.61 -0.93 9.94
N PHE A 33 -3.63 -0.84 8.62
CA PHE A 33 -2.46 -0.57 7.81
C PHE A 33 -2.54 0.88 7.33
N ASP A 34 -1.57 1.70 7.70
CA ASP A 34 -1.42 3.08 7.23
C ASP A 34 0.04 3.26 6.77
N GLY A 35 0.29 2.81 5.55
CA GLY A 35 1.64 2.70 5.02
C GLY A 35 2.03 3.87 4.13
N THR A 36 3.16 4.50 4.42
CA THR A 36 3.72 5.56 3.59
C THR A 36 4.35 4.96 2.34
N ILE A 37 3.97 5.43 1.15
CA ILE A 37 4.60 5.06 -0.12
C ILE A 37 6.01 5.65 -0.16
N ASP A 38 7.02 4.79 -0.10
CA ASP A 38 8.41 5.17 0.17
C ASP A 38 9.45 4.35 -0.60
N GLY A 39 9.03 3.40 -1.43
CA GLY A 39 9.95 2.53 -2.18
C GLY A 39 9.45 2.19 -3.57
N GLU A 40 10.37 1.68 -4.40
CA GLU A 40 10.11 1.33 -5.81
C GLU A 40 9.42 2.47 -6.60
N LEU A 41 9.88 3.70 -6.35
CA LEU A 41 9.40 4.95 -6.94
C LEU A 41 10.15 5.28 -8.23
N SER A 42 9.59 6.19 -9.04
CA SER A 42 10.27 6.76 -10.20
C SER A 42 11.56 7.48 -9.81
N LYS A 43 12.62 7.30 -10.59
CA LYS A 43 13.94 7.92 -10.34
C LYS A 43 14.06 9.33 -10.91
N ASP A 44 13.21 9.70 -11.86
CA ASP A 44 13.34 10.91 -12.67
C ASP A 44 12.02 11.67 -12.88
N VAL A 45 10.86 11.01 -12.80
CA VAL A 45 9.56 11.66 -12.87
C VAL A 45 9.12 12.08 -11.48
N LYS A 46 8.85 13.38 -11.35
CA LYS A 46 8.34 13.98 -10.11
C LYS A 46 6.92 14.48 -10.29
N ILE A 47 6.08 14.22 -9.29
CA ILE A 47 4.75 14.81 -9.12
C ILE A 47 4.84 15.76 -7.94
N GLU A 48 4.57 17.04 -8.16
CA GLU A 48 4.65 18.08 -7.11
C GLU A 48 6.01 18.09 -6.38
N GLY A 49 7.09 17.86 -7.12
CA GLY A 49 8.46 17.84 -6.60
C GLY A 49 8.88 16.54 -5.90
N LYS A 50 7.98 15.57 -5.73
CA LYS A 50 8.24 14.26 -5.10
C LYS A 50 8.29 13.14 -6.13
N ALA A 51 9.00 12.04 -5.85
CA ALA A 51 9.11 10.93 -6.78
C ALA A 51 7.73 10.30 -7.07
N ALA A 52 7.42 10.07 -8.34
CA ALA A 52 6.13 9.52 -8.75
C ALA A 52 6.00 8.03 -8.40
N ALA A 53 4.81 7.61 -7.96
CA ALA A 53 4.50 6.19 -7.72
C ALA A 53 3.89 5.53 -8.95
N THR A 54 4.17 4.24 -9.10
CA THR A 54 3.67 3.38 -10.18
C THR A 54 3.15 2.08 -9.61
N VAL A 55 2.62 1.21 -10.47
CA VAL A 55 2.54 -0.22 -10.14
C VAL A 55 3.91 -0.72 -9.67
N ASP A 56 3.89 -1.58 -8.67
CA ASP A 56 5.01 -2.09 -7.88
C ASP A 56 5.65 -1.12 -6.88
N SER A 57 5.24 0.17 -6.83
CA SER A 57 5.70 1.05 -5.75
C SER A 57 5.26 0.49 -4.39
N THR A 58 6.15 0.56 -3.41
CA THR A 58 5.96 -0.05 -2.09
C THR A 58 5.66 0.98 -1.02
N ALA A 59 4.91 0.56 0.00
CA ALA A 59 4.69 1.33 1.21
C ALA A 59 5.17 0.60 2.45
N THR A 60 5.61 1.36 3.46
CA THR A 60 5.96 0.85 4.79
C THR A 60 4.89 1.23 5.79
N ASN A 61 4.30 0.23 6.45
CA ASN A 61 3.30 0.44 7.50
C ASN A 61 3.91 1.17 8.71
N SER A 62 3.24 2.22 9.20
CA SER A 62 3.66 2.93 10.41
C SER A 62 2.45 3.40 11.23
N PRO A 63 2.30 2.96 12.50
CA PRO A 63 3.20 2.07 13.23
C PRO A 63 3.18 0.64 12.67
N ALA A 64 4.29 -0.10 12.84
CA ALA A 64 4.33 -1.52 12.52
C ALA A 64 3.33 -2.30 13.38
N HIS A 65 2.74 -3.35 12.80
CA HIS A 65 1.83 -4.24 13.50
C HIS A 65 2.50 -4.88 14.72
N THR A 66 1.83 -4.75 15.85
CA THR A 66 2.16 -5.41 17.11
C THR A 66 1.02 -6.36 17.48
N PRO A 67 1.30 -7.52 18.10
CA PRO A 67 0.24 -8.42 18.52
C PRO A 67 -0.71 -7.71 19.47
N LYS A 68 -2.01 -7.88 19.27
CA LYS A 68 -3.05 -7.41 20.20
C LYS A 68 -3.36 -8.46 21.27
N VAL A 69 -3.20 -9.74 20.93
CA VAL A 69 -3.45 -10.91 21.77
C VAL A 69 -2.34 -11.97 21.55
N GLY A 70 -1.59 -12.30 22.59
CA GLY A 70 -0.56 -13.36 22.48
C GLY A 70 0.53 -13.00 21.47
N SER A 71 0.80 -13.90 20.52
CA SER A 71 1.83 -13.73 19.49
C SER A 71 1.30 -13.99 18.08
N PHE A 72 1.85 -13.30 17.08
CA PHE A 72 1.60 -13.61 15.68
C PHE A 72 1.99 -15.05 15.34
N SER A 73 1.13 -15.75 14.59
CA SER A 73 1.48 -17.04 14.00
C SER A 73 2.52 -16.87 12.88
N ASN A 74 2.40 -15.80 12.09
CA ASN A 74 3.40 -15.37 11.12
C ASN A 74 3.76 -13.90 11.36
N PRO A 75 5.05 -13.53 11.47
CA PRO A 75 5.44 -12.13 11.62
C PRO A 75 4.93 -11.26 10.44
N PRO A 76 4.22 -10.15 10.70
CA PRO A 76 3.75 -9.24 9.66
C PRO A 76 4.91 -8.59 8.89
N LYS A 77 4.82 -8.58 7.56
CA LYS A 77 5.82 -7.92 6.71
C LYS A 77 5.81 -6.40 6.87
N ASN A 78 4.66 -5.81 7.26
CA ASN A 78 4.48 -4.36 7.36
C ASN A 78 4.78 -3.62 6.04
N LYS A 79 4.45 -4.26 4.91
CA LYS A 79 4.67 -3.72 3.57
C LYS A 79 3.39 -3.78 2.75
N GLY A 80 3.23 -2.75 1.92
CA GLY A 80 2.20 -2.66 0.89
C GLY A 80 2.84 -2.56 -0.50
N THR A 81 2.16 -3.00 -1.54
CA THR A 81 2.61 -2.87 -2.93
C THR A 81 1.44 -2.50 -3.83
N ILE A 82 1.57 -1.43 -4.61
CA ILE A 82 0.55 -1.00 -5.55
C ILE A 82 0.43 -2.02 -6.69
N LYS A 83 -0.78 -2.54 -6.95
CA LYS A 83 -1.04 -3.56 -7.97
C LYS A 83 -1.85 -3.06 -9.15
N GLN A 84 -2.52 -1.92 -9.01
CA GLN A 84 -3.29 -1.29 -10.07
C GLN A 84 -2.76 0.12 -10.36
N GLY A 85 -2.94 0.57 -11.59
CA GLY A 85 -2.57 1.91 -12.04
C GLY A 85 -3.45 2.36 -13.20
N SER A 86 -3.08 3.49 -13.81
CA SER A 86 -3.67 3.98 -15.06
C SER A 86 -3.51 2.97 -16.21
N SER A 87 -4.53 2.85 -17.06
CA SER A 87 -4.48 2.02 -18.27
C SER A 87 -3.85 2.74 -19.47
N THR A 88 -3.86 4.08 -19.45
CA THR A 88 -3.38 4.93 -20.54
C THR A 88 -2.10 5.70 -20.23
N VAL A 89 -1.82 5.99 -18.97
CA VAL A 89 -0.66 6.79 -18.56
C VAL A 89 0.40 5.91 -17.93
N LYS A 90 1.61 5.97 -18.49
CA LYS A 90 2.78 5.26 -17.99
C LYS A 90 3.85 6.22 -17.51
N ILE A 91 4.50 5.87 -16.40
CA ILE A 91 5.68 6.53 -15.85
C ILE A 91 6.80 5.48 -15.85
N ASN A 92 7.94 5.79 -16.49
CA ASN A 92 9.03 4.84 -16.73
C ASN A 92 8.58 3.48 -17.29
N GLY A 93 7.56 3.49 -18.16
CA GLY A 93 7.02 2.26 -18.78
C GLY A 93 6.06 1.45 -17.90
N LYS A 94 5.87 1.82 -16.64
CA LYS A 94 4.91 1.22 -15.71
C LYS A 94 3.62 2.04 -15.62
N ALA A 95 2.49 1.41 -15.34
CA ALA A 95 1.23 2.12 -15.12
C ALA A 95 1.37 3.09 -13.94
N ALA A 96 0.99 4.36 -14.16
CA ALA A 96 1.08 5.39 -13.13
C ALA A 96 0.02 5.15 -12.03
N ALA A 97 0.43 5.19 -10.76
CA ALA A 97 -0.48 4.97 -9.64
C ALA A 97 -1.29 6.24 -9.33
N ARG A 98 -2.51 6.04 -8.85
CA ARG A 98 -3.50 7.09 -8.58
C ARG A 98 -4.24 6.82 -7.29
N ASN A 99 -4.89 7.86 -6.78
CA ASN A 99 -5.86 7.73 -5.71
C ASN A 99 -6.93 6.69 -6.07
N GLY A 100 -7.23 5.79 -5.14
CA GLY A 100 -8.20 4.70 -5.32
C GLY A 100 -7.64 3.45 -6.00
N ASP A 101 -6.40 3.46 -6.50
CA ASP A 101 -5.81 2.25 -7.08
C ASP A 101 -5.54 1.20 -5.99
N MET A 102 -5.76 -0.07 -6.35
CA MET A 102 -5.63 -1.22 -5.47
C MET A 102 -4.18 -1.52 -5.11
N ALA A 103 -3.95 -1.87 -3.84
CA ALA A 103 -2.67 -2.30 -3.31
C ALA A 103 -2.82 -3.60 -2.50
N GLU A 104 -1.77 -4.41 -2.53
CA GLU A 104 -1.63 -5.62 -1.72
C GLU A 104 -0.91 -5.29 -0.42
N THR A 105 -1.43 -5.76 0.71
CA THR A 105 -0.91 -5.50 2.07
C THR A 105 -0.77 -6.79 2.88
N CYS A 106 -0.02 -6.74 3.99
CA CYS A 106 0.39 -7.93 4.72
C CYS A 106 -0.76 -8.58 5.50
N ASN A 107 -1.27 -9.69 5.01
CA ASN A 107 -2.37 -10.44 5.61
C ASN A 107 -1.93 -11.89 5.85
N ASP A 108 -2.67 -12.61 6.68
CA ASP A 108 -2.55 -14.05 6.84
C ASP A 108 -3.69 -14.80 6.14
N PRO A 109 -3.43 -15.98 5.55
CA PRO A 109 -2.12 -16.67 5.47
C PRO A 109 -1.21 -16.14 4.35
N ALA A 110 -1.66 -15.16 3.58
CA ALA A 110 -0.90 -14.52 2.51
C ALA A 110 -1.33 -13.05 2.37
N ASP A 111 -0.47 -12.24 1.77
CA ASP A 111 -0.78 -10.85 1.45
C ASP A 111 -2.05 -10.77 0.56
N LEU A 112 -2.87 -9.74 0.77
CA LEU A 112 -4.16 -9.60 0.08
C LEU A 112 -4.32 -8.21 -0.55
N PRO A 113 -5.00 -8.10 -1.71
CA PRO A 113 -5.24 -6.84 -2.40
C PRO A 113 -6.42 -6.05 -1.78
N VAL A 114 -6.33 -5.77 -0.48
CA VAL A 114 -7.35 -5.05 0.30
C VAL A 114 -6.97 -3.59 0.57
N GLY A 115 -5.74 -3.20 0.21
CA GLY A 115 -5.26 -1.84 0.35
C GLY A 115 -5.75 -0.93 -0.77
N THR A 116 -5.91 0.34 -0.43
CA THR A 116 -6.25 1.41 -1.38
C THR A 116 -5.23 2.53 -1.26
N VAL A 117 -4.73 3.00 -2.41
CA VAL A 117 -3.88 4.19 -2.46
C VAL A 117 -4.72 5.43 -2.09
N ASP A 118 -4.27 6.15 -1.06
CA ASP A 118 -4.82 7.44 -0.63
C ASP A 118 -3.83 8.53 -1.03
N ALA A 119 -4.07 9.11 -2.21
CA ALA A 119 -3.23 10.13 -2.81
C ALA A 119 -3.97 11.46 -2.90
N THR A 120 -3.27 12.55 -2.60
CA THR A 120 -3.79 13.91 -2.71
C THR A 120 -2.90 14.74 -3.62
N GLY A 121 -3.42 15.83 -4.19
CA GLY A 121 -2.62 16.70 -5.05
C GLY A 121 -3.37 17.27 -6.24
N THR A 122 -2.68 18.17 -6.94
CA THR A 122 -3.20 18.94 -8.07
C THR A 122 -2.99 18.25 -9.42
N VAL A 123 -2.00 17.37 -9.53
CA VAL A 123 -1.77 16.56 -10.74
C VAL A 123 -2.80 15.43 -10.79
N LYS A 124 -3.57 15.38 -11.87
CA LYS A 124 -4.60 14.36 -12.11
C LYS A 124 -4.20 13.46 -13.27
N ILE A 125 -4.28 12.14 -13.09
CA ILE A 125 -3.98 11.13 -14.11
C ILE A 125 -5.28 10.40 -14.51
N GLY A 126 -5.47 10.24 -15.83
CA GLY A 126 -6.63 9.56 -16.41
C GLY A 126 -6.63 8.04 -16.26
N GLY A 127 -7.76 7.43 -16.64
CA GLY A 127 -7.89 5.99 -16.84
C GLY A 127 -7.22 5.58 -18.12
#